data_AF-Q2NQ41-F1
#
_entry.id   AF-Q2NQ41-F1
#
_cell.length_a   1.000
_cell.length_b   1.000
_cell.length_c   1.000
_cell.angle_alpha   90.00
_cell.angle_beta   90.00
_cell.angle_gamma   90.00
#
_symmetry.space_group_name_H-M   'P 1'
#
loop_
_entity.id
_entity.type
_entity.pdbx_description
1 polymer ?
#
loop_
_entity_poly.entity_id
_entity_poly.type
_entity_poly.pdbx_seq_one_letter_code
_entity_poly.pdbx_strand_id
1 'polypeptide(L)'
;MFHLPSAALRVEESDRLSFLPYLFGADFLYAEMQVYDYANCYLPEYNGGFWHFIRLPDGGGYMMPDVGPVLLVNDDNGFDRTVSSDVAGIILTSRVINHRCGLHHDRDRAGLVTLFIQREE
;
A
#
# COMPACT_ATOMS: atom_id res chain seq x y z
N MET A 1 12.10 -21.78 3.12
CA MET A 1 11.45 -20.46 3.15
C MET A 1 12.53 -19.42 3.39
N PHE A 2 12.95 -18.69 2.36
CA PHE A 2 13.99 -17.67 2.50
C PHE A 2 13.32 -16.38 3.01
N HIS A 3 13.64 -15.97 4.22
CA HIS A 3 13.22 -14.68 4.75
C HIS A 3 14.20 -13.63 4.23
N LEU A 4 13.84 -12.94 3.15
CA LEU A 4 14.63 -11.81 2.67
C LEU A 4 14.43 -10.65 3.65
N PRO A 5 15.52 -10.00 4.12
CA PRO A 5 15.39 -8.82 4.96
C PRO A 5 14.67 -7.70 4.18
N SER A 6 13.81 -6.93 4.84
CA SER A 6 13.03 -5.82 4.25
C SER A 6 13.87 -4.86 3.40
N ALA A 7 15.15 -4.69 3.74
CA ALA A 7 16.10 -3.89 2.95
C ALA A 7 16.34 -4.43 1.52
N ALA A 8 16.32 -5.75 1.30
CA ALA A 8 16.51 -6.37 -0.02
C ALA A 8 15.26 -6.29 -0.92
N LEU A 9 14.11 -5.97 -0.33
CA LEU A 9 12.82 -5.83 -1.04
C LEU A 9 12.50 -4.35 -1.34
N ARG A 10 13.30 -3.43 -0.81
CA ARG A 10 13.09 -2.00 -1.01
C ARG A 10 13.41 -1.61 -2.45
N VAL A 11 12.52 -0.84 -3.04
CA VAL A 11 12.71 -0.30 -4.39
C VAL A 11 13.85 0.73 -4.35
N GLU A 12 14.83 0.53 -5.22
CA GLU A 12 15.94 1.46 -5.46
C GLU A 12 15.42 2.83 -5.90
N GLU A 13 16.17 3.89 -5.60
CA GLU A 13 15.74 5.26 -5.89
C GLU A 13 15.47 5.50 -7.39
N SER A 14 16.27 4.87 -8.26
CA SER A 14 16.12 4.94 -9.72
C SER A 14 14.80 4.37 -10.22
N ASP A 15 14.23 3.37 -9.52
CA ASP A 15 12.99 2.70 -9.90
C ASP A 15 11.77 3.27 -9.19
N ARG A 16 11.99 4.13 -8.19
CA ARG A 16 10.95 4.67 -7.30
C ARG A 16 9.81 5.35 -8.04
N LEU A 17 10.11 6.11 -9.10
CA LEU A 17 9.10 6.81 -9.92
C LEU A 17 8.22 5.85 -10.74
N SER A 18 8.73 4.66 -11.05
CA SER A 18 8.00 3.65 -11.84
C SER A 18 7.15 2.71 -10.97
N PHE A 19 7.38 2.68 -9.65
CA PHE A 19 6.77 1.70 -8.77
C PHE A 19 5.25 1.87 -8.63
N LEU A 20 4.75 3.08 -8.41
CA LEU A 20 3.31 3.30 -8.25
C LEU A 20 2.54 3.10 -9.56
N PRO A 21 3.03 3.57 -10.72
CA PRO A 21 2.47 3.17 -12.00
C PRO A 21 2.46 1.65 -12.23
N TYR A 22 3.50 0.94 -11.79
CA TYR A 22 3.52 -0.53 -11.82
C TYR A 22 2.45 -1.14 -10.90
N LEU A 23 2.28 -0.61 -9.69
CA LEU A 23 1.40 -1.18 -8.68
C LEU A 23 -0.09 -0.89 -8.93
N PHE A 24 -0.41 0.30 -9.42
CA PHE A 24 -1.77 0.83 -9.55
C PHE A 24 -2.18 1.18 -11.00
N GLY A 25 -1.29 0.98 -11.98
CA GLY A 25 -1.56 1.33 -13.37
C GLY A 25 -1.79 2.83 -13.53
N ALA A 26 -2.73 3.22 -14.40
CA ALA A 26 -3.09 4.62 -14.65
C ALA A 26 -3.74 5.32 -13.44
N ASP A 27 -4.07 4.57 -12.39
CA ASP A 27 -4.77 5.07 -11.21
C ASP A 27 -3.83 5.52 -10.08
N PHE A 28 -2.52 5.41 -10.31
CA PHE A 28 -1.49 5.54 -9.28
C PHE A 28 -1.53 6.83 -8.47
N LEU A 29 -1.84 7.98 -9.08
CA LEU A 29 -1.93 9.26 -8.34
C LEU A 29 -3.07 9.26 -7.33
N TYR A 30 -4.24 8.72 -7.71
CA TYR A 30 -5.38 8.65 -6.79
C TYR A 30 -5.16 7.62 -5.70
N ALA A 31 -4.55 6.49 -6.04
CA ALA A 31 -4.20 5.47 -5.07
C ALA A 31 -3.17 5.99 -4.05
N GLU A 32 -2.14 6.72 -4.50
CA GLU A 32 -1.14 7.33 -3.62
C GLU A 32 -1.77 8.31 -2.62
N MET A 33 -2.58 9.25 -3.12
CA MET A 33 -3.30 10.19 -2.25
C MET A 33 -4.20 9.45 -1.24
N GLN A 34 -4.88 8.39 -1.68
CA GLN A 34 -5.75 7.61 -0.81
C GLN A 34 -4.99 6.85 0.28
N VAL A 35 -3.75 6.41 0.03
CA VAL A 35 -2.90 5.82 1.09
C VAL A 35 -2.58 6.87 2.14
N TYR A 36 -2.23 8.09 1.75
CA TYR A 36 -1.94 9.17 2.70
C TYR A 36 -3.18 9.58 3.49
N ASP A 37 -4.36 9.62 2.87
CA ASP A 37 -5.62 9.86 3.56
C ASP A 37 -5.91 8.75 4.58
N TYR A 38 -5.71 7.48 4.20
CA TYR A 38 -5.88 6.36 5.13
C TYR A 38 -4.88 6.39 6.28
N ALA A 39 -3.64 6.80 6.03
CA ALA A 39 -2.67 7.01 7.10
C ALA A 39 -3.16 8.09 8.08
N ASN A 40 -3.66 9.22 7.59
CA ASN A 40 -4.26 10.26 8.44
C ASN A 40 -5.48 9.77 9.23
N CYS A 41 -6.29 8.85 8.67
CA CYS A 41 -7.46 8.31 9.34
C CYS A 41 -7.14 7.25 10.39
N TYR A 42 -6.22 6.33 10.07
CA TYR A 42 -6.01 5.11 10.87
C TYR A 42 -4.78 5.17 11.78
N LEU A 43 -3.89 6.16 11.61
CA LEU A 43 -2.68 6.32 12.42
C LEU A 43 -2.79 7.65 13.20
N PRO A 44 -3.23 7.64 14.47
CA PRO A 44 -3.55 8.88 15.21
C PRO A 44 -2.40 9.88 15.33
N GLU A 45 -1.16 9.39 15.35
CA GLU A 45 0.05 10.21 15.50
C GLU A 45 0.73 10.53 14.16
N TYR A 46 0.12 10.14 13.03
CA TYR A 46 0.68 10.37 11.71
C TYR A 46 0.64 11.86 11.34
N ASN A 47 1.77 12.36 10.87
CA ASN A 47 1.96 13.77 10.49
C ASN A 47 2.62 13.91 9.10
N GLY A 48 2.46 12.90 8.25
CA GLY A 48 3.17 12.81 6.98
C GLY A 48 4.54 12.15 7.11
N GLY A 49 5.42 12.43 6.15
CA GLY A 49 6.79 11.93 6.14
C GLY A 49 7.15 11.18 4.86
N PHE A 50 8.31 10.53 4.89
CA PHE A 50 8.78 9.72 3.77
C PHE A 50 8.11 8.34 3.77
N TRP A 51 7.94 7.75 2.59
CA TRP A 51 7.37 6.42 2.42
C TRP A 51 8.33 5.51 1.65
N HIS A 52 8.58 4.32 2.16
CA HIS A 52 9.34 3.29 1.46
C HIS A 52 8.42 2.49 0.55
N PHE A 53 8.93 2.13 -0.62
CA PHE A 53 8.25 1.24 -1.53
C PHE A 53 8.91 -0.13 -1.47
N ILE A 54 8.12 -1.16 -1.25
CA ILE A 54 8.58 -2.53 -1.08
C ILE A 54 8.00 -3.35 -2.23
N ARG A 55 8.87 -3.93 -3.06
CA ARG A 55 8.50 -4.86 -4.13
C ARG A 55 8.67 -6.28 -3.62
N LEU A 56 7.63 -7.09 -3.75
CA LEU A 56 7.68 -8.49 -3.32
C LEU A 56 8.32 -9.36 -4.42
N PRO A 57 9.01 -10.46 -4.05
CA PRO A 57 9.68 -11.34 -5.03
C PRO A 57 8.74 -11.93 -6.06
N ASP A 58 7.53 -12.29 -5.64
CA ASP A 58 6.49 -12.92 -6.48
C ASP A 58 5.61 -11.87 -7.20
N GLY A 59 6.10 -10.63 -7.27
CA GLY A 59 5.39 -9.51 -7.88
C GLY A 59 4.50 -8.74 -6.91
N GLY A 60 4.09 -7.56 -7.36
CA GLY A 60 3.38 -6.62 -6.52
C GLY A 60 4.27 -5.86 -5.54
N GLY A 61 3.67 -5.46 -4.42
CA GLY A 61 4.35 -4.61 -3.46
C GLY A 61 3.39 -3.76 -2.64
N TYR A 62 3.97 -2.99 -1.73
CA TYR A 62 3.26 -2.04 -0.88
C TYR A 62 4.12 -0.82 -0.57
N MET A 63 3.49 0.20 0.00
CA MET A 63 4.18 1.35 0.56
C MET A 63 4.06 1.35 2.09
N MET A 64 5.13 1.73 2.79
CA MET A 64 5.15 1.85 4.25
C MET A 64 5.74 3.19 4.69
N PRO A 65 5.26 3.80 5.79
CA PRO A 65 5.81 5.06 6.29
C PRO A 65 7.20 4.83 6.90
N ASP A 66 8.11 5.79 6.73
CA ASP A 66 9.46 5.78 7.30
C ASP A 66 9.46 6.26 8.76
N VAL A 67 8.80 5.49 9.60
CA VAL A 67 8.65 5.76 11.04
C VAL A 67 8.92 4.49 11.85
N GLY A 68 9.01 4.63 13.18
CA GLY A 68 9.02 3.49 14.09
C GLY A 68 7.64 2.81 14.20
N PRO A 69 7.46 1.86 15.11
CA PRO A 69 6.15 1.26 15.36
C PRO A 69 5.07 2.32 15.57
N VAL A 70 3.91 2.11 14.96
CA VAL A 70 2.77 3.05 14.98
C VAL A 70 1.56 2.42 15.62
N LEU A 71 0.79 3.22 16.35
CA LEU A 71 -0.57 2.84 16.75
C LEU A 71 -1.47 2.87 15.51
N LEU A 72 -2.10 1.74 15.18
CA LEU A 72 -3.12 1.65 14.14
C LEU A 72 -4.47 1.40 14.81
N VAL A 73 -5.38 2.35 14.59
CA VAL A 73 -6.74 2.33 15.14
C VAL A 73 -7.72 2.30 13.98
N ASN A 74 -8.67 1.39 14.01
CA ASN A 74 -9.80 1.33 13.09
C ASN A 74 -11.09 1.13 13.90
N ASP A 75 -11.80 2.23 14.12
CA ASP A 75 -13.03 2.25 14.91
C ASP A 75 -14.16 1.43 14.25
N ASP A 76 -14.14 1.28 12.92
CA ASP A 76 -15.17 0.54 12.17
C ASP A 76 -15.22 -0.95 12.56
N ASN A 77 -14.09 -1.51 13.00
CA ASN A 77 -13.99 -2.93 13.37
C ASN A 77 -13.34 -3.16 14.75
N GLY A 78 -13.07 -2.09 15.51
CA GLY A 78 -12.47 -2.16 16.83
C GLY A 78 -11.01 -2.61 16.86
N PHE A 79 -10.30 -2.56 15.73
CA PHE A 79 -8.87 -2.86 15.70
C PHE A 79 -8.10 -1.70 16.33
N ASP A 80 -7.33 -1.98 17.38
CA ASP A 80 -6.51 -0.99 18.10
C ASP A 80 -5.24 -1.70 18.59
N ARG A 81 -4.16 -1.60 17.81
CA ARG A 81 -2.87 -2.22 18.16
C ARG A 81 -1.71 -1.41 17.62
N THR A 82 -0.63 -1.36 18.40
CA THR A 82 0.68 -0.93 17.91
C THR A 82 1.25 -2.00 16.99
N VAL A 83 1.64 -1.61 15.78
CA VAL A 83 2.21 -2.48 14.75
C VAL A 83 3.51 -1.88 14.20
N SER A 84 4.33 -2.68 13.54
CA SER A 84 5.47 -2.13 12.79
C SER A 84 4.97 -1.32 11.60
N SER A 85 5.79 -0.37 11.13
CA SER A 85 5.51 0.42 9.91
C SER A 85 5.28 -0.45 8.68
N ASP A 86 5.98 -1.59 8.63
CA ASP A 86 5.82 -2.60 7.61
C ASP A 86 4.40 -3.17 7.58
N VAL A 87 3.90 -3.61 8.74
CA VAL A 87 2.53 -4.12 8.89
C VAL A 87 1.50 -3.03 8.61
N ALA A 88 1.73 -1.80 9.10
CA ALA A 88 0.85 -0.67 8.79
C ALA A 88 0.79 -0.40 7.28
N GLY A 89 1.93 -0.39 6.59
CA GLY A 89 2.02 -0.20 5.15
C GLY A 89 1.28 -1.26 4.35
N ILE A 90 1.41 -2.53 4.74
CA ILE A 90 0.66 -3.65 4.15
C ILE A 90 -0.85 -3.44 4.32
N ILE A 91 -1.31 -3.11 5.53
CA ILE A 91 -2.75 -2.90 5.83
C ILE A 91 -3.30 -1.75 4.99
N LEU A 92 -2.64 -0.59 5.03
CA LEU A 92 -3.09 0.62 4.33
C LEU A 92 -3.10 0.40 2.81
N THR A 93 -2.02 -0.14 2.24
CA THR A 93 -1.95 -0.41 0.80
C THR A 93 -3.03 -1.41 0.37
N SER A 94 -3.25 -2.48 1.15
CA SER A 94 -4.26 -3.49 0.82
C SER A 94 -5.67 -2.92 0.85
N ARG A 95 -5.99 -2.05 1.82
CA ARG A 95 -7.29 -1.35 1.85
C ARG A 95 -7.47 -0.45 0.63
N VAL A 96 -6.44 0.26 0.20
CA VAL A 96 -6.50 1.09 -1.02
C VAL A 96 -6.72 0.22 -2.26
N ILE A 97 -5.96 -0.86 -2.44
CA ILE A 97 -6.16 -1.79 -3.57
C ILE A 97 -7.61 -2.29 -3.60
N ASN A 98 -8.15 -2.71 -2.45
CA ASN A 98 -9.53 -3.16 -2.35
C ASN A 98 -10.56 -2.07 -2.71
N HIS A 99 -10.37 -0.85 -2.17
CA HIS A 99 -11.25 0.29 -2.46
C HIS A 99 -11.22 0.66 -3.95
N ARG A 100 -10.03 0.81 -4.54
CA ARG A 100 -9.87 1.16 -5.96
C ARG A 100 -10.45 0.06 -6.86
N CYS A 101 -10.26 -1.21 -6.51
CA CYS A 101 -10.87 -2.33 -7.23
C CYS A 101 -12.39 -2.23 -7.27
N GLY A 102 -13.05 -1.98 -6.13
CA GLY A 102 -14.49 -1.74 -6.07
C GLY A 102 -14.92 -0.55 -6.95
N LEU A 103 -14.23 0.58 -6.83
CA LEU A 103 -14.52 1.78 -7.61
C LEU A 103 -14.45 1.56 -9.13
N HIS A 104 -13.51 0.74 -9.60
CA HIS A 104 -13.37 0.44 -11.03
C HIS A 104 -14.34 -0.63 -11.52
N HIS A 105 -14.76 -1.55 -10.64
CA HIS A 105 -15.82 -2.51 -10.94
C HIS A 105 -17.15 -1.80 -11.20
N ASP A 106 -17.53 -0.86 -10.33
CA ASP A 106 -18.77 -0.10 -10.44
C ASP A 106 -18.81 0.86 -11.65
N ARG A 107 -17.66 1.11 -12.29
CA ARG A 107 -17.50 2.01 -13.43
C ARG A 107 -17.21 1.29 -14.76
N ASP A 108 -17.42 -0.04 -14.82
CA ASP A 108 -17.14 -0.90 -15.97
C ASP A 108 -15.69 -0.80 -16.50
N ARG A 109 -14.73 -0.42 -15.66
CA ARG A 109 -13.31 -0.30 -16.03
C ARG A 109 -12.58 -1.62 -15.82
N ALA A 110 -12.94 -2.62 -16.62
CA ALA A 110 -12.45 -3.99 -16.50
C ALA A 110 -10.92 -4.13 -16.39
N GLY A 111 -10.15 -3.33 -17.15
CA GLY A 111 -8.68 -3.44 -17.16
C GLY A 111 -7.99 -3.17 -15.82
N LEU A 112 -8.50 -2.23 -15.01
CA LEU A 112 -7.94 -1.94 -13.68
C LEU A 112 -8.41 -2.96 -12.64
N VAL A 113 -9.64 -3.45 -12.77
CA VAL A 113 -10.15 -4.54 -11.93
C VAL A 113 -9.31 -5.81 -12.13
N THR A 114 -9.04 -6.17 -13.39
CA THR A 114 -8.17 -7.31 -13.71
C THR A 114 -6.77 -7.13 -13.13
N LEU A 115 -6.17 -5.93 -13.21
CA LEU A 115 -4.85 -5.63 -12.62
C LEU A 115 -4.82 -5.84 -11.10
N PHE A 116 -5.91 -5.50 -10.40
CA PHE A 116 -5.99 -5.67 -8.94
C PHE A 116 -6.34 -7.11 -8.52
N ILE A 117 -7.03 -7.87 -9.38
CA ILE A 117 -7.46 -9.24 -9.10
C ILE A 117 -6.43 -10.29 -9.54
N GLN A 118 -5.73 -10.09 -10.66
CA GLN A 118 -4.75 -11.04 -11.20
C GLN A 118 -3.32 -10.61 -10.83
N ARG A 119 -2.60 -11.49 -10.11
CA ARG A 119 -1.15 -11.33 -9.88
C ARG A 119 -0.31 -12.61 -10.07
N GLU A 120 -0.87 -13.66 -10.67
CA GLU A 120 -0.08 -14.81 -11.12
C GLU A 120 -0.53 -15.28 -12.50
N GLU A 121 0.41 -15.36 -13.45
CA GLU A 121 0.71 -16.62 -14.15
C GLU A 121 2.12 -17.07 -13.74
#